data_AF-A0A2J6HQM2-F1
#
_entry.id   AF-A0A2J6HQM2-F1
#
_cell.length_a   1.000
_cell.length_b   1.000
_cell.length_c   1.000
_cell.angle_alpha   90.00
_cell.angle_beta   90.00
_cell.angle_gamma   90.00
#
_symmetry.space_group_name_H-M   'P 1'
#
loop_
_entity.id
_entity.type
_entity.pdbx_description
1 polymer ?
#
loop_
_entity_poly.entity_id
_entity_poly.type
_entity_poly.pdbx_seq_one_letter_code
_entity_poly.pdbx_strand_id
1 'polypeptide(L)'
;HIEQSWTDYNAKRPFDYKLLSQIQEEMYEGEEKITTIFIVITVITVFIALLGLFGLSSFTTEQRTREIGIRKVNGATLGDIILLLYKEFFWIIIVAFIIAIPIAYWRLTVWLESSFIYYVDVQWTTILLAGLSALIVGLATISFHVVRAASSTPVDAIKYE
;
A
#
# COMPACT_ATOMS: atom_id res chain seq x y z
N HIS A 1 -8.05 2.46 51.60
CA HIS A 1 -7.19 3.43 52.32
C HIS A 1 -7.15 4.78 51.58
N ILE A 2 -6.81 4.81 50.29
CA ILE A 2 -6.76 6.05 49.48
C ILE A 2 -8.14 6.75 49.38
N GLU A 3 -9.22 6.00 49.27
CA GLU A 3 -10.60 6.52 49.22
C GLU A 3 -11.05 7.21 50.52
N GLN A 4 -10.62 6.70 51.68
CA GLN A 4 -10.89 7.32 52.99
C GLN A 4 -10.14 8.65 53.15
N SER A 5 -8.87 8.70 52.73
CA SER A 5 -8.10 9.96 52.76
C SER A 5 -8.64 11.02 51.79
N TRP A 6 -9.30 10.62 50.70
CA TRP A 6 -9.94 11.54 49.76
C TRP A 6 -11.22 12.19 50.32
N THR A 7 -11.98 11.43 51.12
CA THR A 7 -13.21 11.93 51.75
C THR A 7 -12.93 12.91 52.89
N ASP A 8 -11.85 12.70 53.64
CA ASP A 8 -11.42 13.60 54.73
C ASP A 8 -11.02 15.00 54.23
N TYR A 9 -10.57 15.13 52.98
CA TYR A 9 -10.16 16.41 52.37
C TYR A 9 -11.31 17.24 51.78
N ASN A 10 -12.57 16.88 52.05
CA ASN A 10 -13.77 17.64 51.66
C ASN A 10 -13.85 17.93 50.14
N ALA A 11 -13.32 17.01 49.33
CA ALA A 11 -13.40 17.09 47.88
C ALA A 11 -14.84 16.82 47.42
N LYS A 12 -15.58 17.86 47.04
CA LYS A 12 -16.95 17.77 46.46
C LYS A 12 -17.04 17.04 45.11
N ARG A 13 -16.03 16.23 44.75
CA ARG A 13 -15.98 15.43 43.51
C ARG A 13 -15.83 13.95 43.87
N PRO A 14 -16.62 13.07 43.24
CA PRO A 14 -16.53 11.63 43.49
C PRO A 14 -15.09 11.15 43.24
N PHE A 15 -14.64 10.21 44.06
CA PHE A 15 -13.33 9.59 43.93
C PHE A 15 -13.33 8.72 42.66
N ASP A 16 -12.83 9.28 41.56
CA ASP A 16 -12.70 8.59 40.29
C ASP A 16 -11.29 7.99 40.22
N TYR A 17 -11.21 6.66 40.27
CA TYR A 17 -9.97 5.92 40.07
C TYR A 17 -10.16 4.99 38.89
N LYS A 18 -9.32 5.15 37.87
CA LYS A 18 -9.16 4.17 36.82
C LYS A 18 -7.92 3.35 37.12
N LEU A 19 -8.06 2.02 37.11
CA LEU A 19 -6.90 1.14 37.21
C LEU A 19 -6.04 1.30 35.97
N LEU A 20 -4.71 1.22 36.12
CA LEU A 20 -3.78 1.30 34.99
C LEU A 20 -4.14 0.26 33.91
N SER A 21 -4.61 -0.92 34.32
CA SER A 21 -5.10 -1.96 33.41
C SER A 21 -6.32 -1.53 32.59
N GLN A 22 -7.27 -0.81 33.19
CA GLN A 22 -8.47 -0.33 32.50
C GLN A 22 -8.14 0.81 31.53
N ILE A 23 -7.21 1.70 31.90
CA ILE A 23 -6.71 2.76 31.01
C ILE A 23 -6.00 2.13 29.81
N GLN A 24 -5.17 1.11 30.06
CA GLN A 24 -4.43 0.42 29.02
C GLN A 24 -5.38 -0.33 28.06
N GLU A 25 -6.41 -1.00 28.59
CA GLU A 25 -7.44 -1.68 27.79
C GLU A 25 -8.26 -0.69 26.92
N GLU A 26 -8.67 0.45 27.47
CA GLU A 26 -9.31 1.54 26.70
C GLU A 26 -8.40 2.07 25.57
N MET A 27 -7.08 2.17 25.81
CA MET A 27 -6.12 2.59 24.80
C MET A 27 -5.93 1.55 23.69
N TYR A 28 -5.82 0.26 24.03
CA TYR A 28 -5.70 -0.82 23.05
C TYR A 28 -6.94 -0.96 22.16
N GLU A 29 -8.14 -0.80 22.72
CA GLU A 29 -9.37 -0.81 21.92
C GLU A 29 -9.40 0.32 20.86
N GLY A 30 -8.85 1.48 21.18
CA GLY A 30 -8.70 2.59 20.24
C GLY A 30 -7.73 2.24 19.11
N GLU A 31 -6.60 1.64 19.44
CA GLU A 31 -5.57 1.24 18.46
C GLU A 31 -6.02 0.11 17.53
N GLU A 32 -6.76 -0.88 18.04
CA GLU A 32 -7.30 -1.97 17.20
C GLU A 32 -8.31 -1.45 16.17
N LYS A 33 -9.18 -0.50 16.56
CA LYS A 33 -10.15 0.13 15.67
C LYS A 33 -9.45 0.92 14.56
N ILE A 34 -8.40 1.69 14.90
CA ILE A 34 -7.61 2.45 13.93
C ILE A 34 -6.92 1.51 12.94
N THR A 35 -6.25 0.46 13.44
CA THR A 35 -5.61 -0.56 12.62
C THR A 35 -6.59 -1.20 11.63
N THR A 36 -7.78 -1.57 12.10
CA THR A 36 -8.82 -2.17 11.26
C THR A 36 -9.27 -1.25 10.13
N ILE A 37 -9.48 0.05 10.42
CA ILE A 37 -9.84 1.05 9.41
C ILE A 37 -8.73 1.18 8.36
N PHE A 38 -7.47 1.24 8.78
CA PHE A 38 -6.33 1.28 7.86
C PHE A 38 -6.30 0.06 6.94
N ILE A 39 -6.47 -1.15 7.47
CA ILE A 39 -6.49 -2.37 6.67
C ILE A 39 -7.59 -2.30 5.60
N VAL A 40 -8.81 -1.91 5.97
CA VAL A 40 -9.93 -1.80 5.02
C VAL A 40 -9.64 -0.78 3.92
N ILE A 41 -9.12 0.41 4.27
CA ILE A 41 -8.76 1.44 3.29
C ILE A 41 -7.63 0.96 2.38
N THR A 42 -6.63 0.27 2.92
CA THR A 42 -5.53 -0.31 2.13
C THR A 42 -6.07 -1.32 1.12
N VAL A 43 -6.94 -2.23 1.53
CA VAL A 43 -7.55 -3.23 0.63
C VAL A 43 -8.35 -2.55 -0.50
N ILE A 44 -9.18 -1.56 -0.17
CA ILE A 44 -9.94 -0.81 -1.17
C ILE A 44 -9.00 -0.06 -2.13
N THR A 45 -7.96 0.57 -1.60
CA THR A 45 -6.97 1.30 -2.41
C THR A 45 -6.27 0.39 -3.41
N VAL A 46 -5.83 -0.79 -2.95
CA VAL A 46 -5.22 -1.82 -3.81
C VAL A 46 -6.22 -2.27 -4.88
N PHE A 47 -7.47 -2.52 -4.52
CA PHE A 47 -8.50 -2.93 -5.46
C PHE A 47 -8.75 -1.89 -6.56
N ILE A 48 -8.84 -0.60 -6.19
CA ILE A 48 -8.98 0.51 -7.15
C ILE A 48 -7.75 0.61 -8.06
N ALA A 49 -6.54 0.46 -7.50
CA ALA A 49 -5.31 0.45 -8.28
C ALA A 49 -5.30 -0.67 -9.33
N LEU A 50 -5.77 -1.87 -8.98
CA LEU A 50 -5.89 -3.00 -9.91
C LEU A 50 -6.89 -2.73 -11.03
N LEU A 51 -8.03 -2.08 -10.73
CA LEU A 51 -8.99 -1.66 -11.75
C LEU A 51 -8.41 -0.62 -12.71
N GLY A 52 -7.66 0.36 -12.18
CA GLY A 52 -6.95 1.35 -12.99
C GLY A 52 -5.92 0.70 -13.92
N LEU A 53 -5.13 -0.24 -13.40
CA LEU A 53 -4.13 -0.96 -14.17
C LEU A 53 -4.76 -1.88 -15.22
N PHE A 54 -5.89 -2.51 -14.90
CA PHE A 54 -6.68 -3.29 -15.87
C PHE A 54 -7.21 -2.41 -17.01
N GLY A 55 -7.79 -1.24 -16.70
CA GLY A 55 -8.26 -0.29 -17.70
C GLY A 55 -7.13 0.22 -18.59
N LEU A 56 -5.99 0.57 -17.99
CA LEU A 56 -4.81 1.02 -18.73
C LEU A 56 -4.22 -0.09 -19.61
N SER A 57 -4.20 -1.33 -19.13
CA SER A 57 -3.78 -2.49 -19.92
C SER A 57 -4.72 -2.75 -21.09
N SER A 58 -6.04 -2.69 -20.88
CA SER A 58 -7.02 -2.93 -21.95
C SER A 58 -6.89 -1.87 -23.05
N PHE A 59 -6.75 -0.61 -22.67
CA PHE A 59 -6.53 0.51 -23.59
C PHE A 59 -5.18 0.42 -24.32
N THR A 60 -4.11 0.07 -23.61
CA THR A 60 -2.77 -0.07 -24.20
C THR A 60 -2.70 -1.27 -25.16
N THR A 61 -3.37 -2.38 -24.83
CA THR A 61 -3.46 -3.53 -25.72
C THR A 61 -4.12 -3.12 -27.02
N GLU A 62 -5.27 -2.45 -27.00
CA GLU A 62 -5.96 -1.98 -28.21
C GLU A 62 -5.06 -1.07 -29.07
N GLN A 63 -4.39 -0.11 -28.44
CA GLN A 63 -3.55 0.87 -29.13
C GLN A 63 -2.23 0.28 -29.67
N ARG A 64 -1.66 -0.72 -28.99
CA ARG A 64 -0.38 -1.37 -29.36
C ARG A 64 -0.55 -2.73 -30.05
N THR A 65 -1.78 -3.23 -30.25
CA THR A 65 -2.03 -4.52 -30.95
C THR A 65 -1.39 -4.52 -32.34
N ARG A 66 -1.44 -3.39 -33.06
CA ARG A 66 -0.83 -3.25 -34.39
C ARG A 66 0.70 -3.31 -34.36
N GLU A 67 1.33 -2.69 -33.37
CA GLU A 67 2.80 -2.68 -33.22
C GLU A 67 3.32 -4.05 -32.76
N ILE A 68 2.64 -4.66 -31.79
CA ILE A 68 2.96 -6.01 -31.28
C ILE A 68 2.77 -7.04 -32.39
N GLY A 69 1.71 -6.92 -33.19
CA GLY A 69 1.46 -7.74 -34.37
C GLY A 69 2.60 -7.66 -35.39
N ILE A 70 3.05 -6.45 -35.76
CA ILE A 70 4.16 -6.27 -36.69
C ILE A 70 5.45 -6.90 -36.14
N ARG A 71 5.79 -6.67 -34.87
CA ARG A 71 6.99 -7.25 -34.25
C ARG A 71 6.98 -8.78 -34.21
N LYS A 72 5.82 -9.38 -33.90
CA LYS A 72 5.65 -10.84 -33.82
C LYS A 72 5.76 -11.50 -35.21
N VAL A 73 5.25 -10.85 -36.25
CA VAL A 73 5.42 -11.30 -37.65
C VAL A 73 6.88 -11.15 -38.11
N ASN A 74 7.60 -10.17 -37.58
CA ASN A 74 9.03 -9.97 -37.83
C ASN A 74 9.96 -10.88 -36.99
N GLY A 75 9.40 -11.90 -36.32
CA GLY A 75 10.16 -12.90 -35.59
C GLY A 75 10.44 -12.60 -34.11
N ALA A 76 9.87 -11.55 -33.53
CA ALA A 76 10.02 -11.27 -32.10
C ALA A 76 9.38 -12.38 -31.24
N THR A 77 10.12 -12.87 -30.25
CA THR A 77 9.65 -13.91 -29.34
C THR A 77 8.72 -13.34 -28.27
N LEU A 78 7.92 -14.20 -27.62
CA LEU A 78 7.14 -13.83 -26.44
C LEU A 78 8.02 -13.22 -25.33
N GLY A 79 9.27 -13.70 -25.20
CA GLY A 79 10.24 -13.18 -24.24
C GLY A 79 10.64 -11.72 -24.51
N ASP A 80 10.78 -11.32 -25.78
CA ASP A 80 11.15 -9.96 -26.16
C ASP A 80 10.05 -8.94 -25.80
N ILE A 81 8.78 -9.33 -25.96
CA ILE A 81 7.62 -8.52 -25.59
C ILE A 81 7.52 -8.39 -24.06
N ILE A 82 7.73 -9.50 -23.35
CA ILE A 82 7.76 -9.52 -21.88
C ILE A 82 8.87 -8.59 -21.36
N LEU A 83 10.09 -8.71 -21.88
CA LEU A 83 11.23 -7.92 -21.42
C LEU A 83 11.07 -6.42 -21.69
N LEU A 84 10.47 -6.06 -22.83
CA LEU A 84 10.11 -4.68 -23.14
C LEU A 84 9.13 -4.11 -22.10
N LEU A 85 8.04 -4.83 -21.82
CA LEU A 85 7.04 -4.41 -20.85
C LEU A 85 7.63 -4.31 -19.45
N TYR A 86 8.42 -5.29 -19.01
CA TYR A 86 9.11 -5.25 -17.72
C TYR A 86 9.99 -4.02 -17.57
N LYS A 87 10.74 -3.64 -18.61
CA LYS A 87 11.62 -2.47 -18.57
C LYS A 87 10.83 -1.16 -18.43
N GLU A 88 9.67 -1.05 -19.09
CA GLU A 88 8.78 0.11 -19.00
C GLU A 88 8.21 0.25 -17.57
N PHE A 89 7.71 -0.86 -16.99
CA PHE A 89 7.20 -0.87 -15.62
C PHE A 89 8.29 -0.67 -14.55
N PHE A 90 9.48 -1.24 -14.74
CA PHE A 90 10.59 -1.14 -13.79
C PHE A 90 10.98 0.32 -13.51
N TRP A 91 11.05 1.15 -14.55
CA TRP A 91 11.34 2.58 -14.39
C TRP A 91 10.24 3.32 -13.62
N ILE A 92 8.98 3.00 -13.89
CA ILE A 92 7.84 3.59 -13.19
C ILE A 92 7.91 3.24 -11.69
N ILE A 93 8.21 1.99 -11.34
CA ILE A 93 8.34 1.55 -9.94
C ILE A 93 9.48 2.30 -9.25
N ILE A 94 10.65 2.40 -9.87
CA ILE A 94 11.81 3.09 -9.27
C ILE A 94 11.47 4.55 -8.98
N VAL A 95 10.88 5.26 -9.95
CA VAL A 95 10.50 6.66 -9.76
C VAL A 95 9.47 6.81 -8.65
N ALA A 96 8.46 5.92 -8.62
CA ALA A 96 7.47 5.91 -7.55
C ALA A 96 8.12 5.68 -6.17
N PHE A 97 9.08 4.75 -6.06
CA PHE A 97 9.80 4.45 -4.81
C PHE A 97 10.64 5.61 -4.31
N ILE A 98 11.39 6.25 -5.22
CA ILE A 98 12.23 7.41 -4.90
C ILE A 98 11.38 8.56 -4.34
N ILE A 99 10.15 8.72 -4.82
CA ILE A 99 9.23 9.77 -4.34
C ILE A 99 8.50 9.32 -3.07
N ALA A 100 8.09 8.06 -2.99
CA ALA A 100 7.31 7.54 -1.87
C ALA A 100 8.11 7.48 -0.56
N ILE A 101 9.38 7.07 -0.59
CA ILE A 101 10.19 6.91 0.63
C ILE A 101 10.34 8.23 1.40
N PRO A 102 10.76 9.36 0.79
CA PRO A 102 10.88 10.63 1.50
C PRO A 102 9.56 11.15 2.04
N ILE A 103 8.48 11.01 1.26
CA ILE A 103 7.14 11.44 1.68
C ILE A 103 6.66 10.61 2.86
N ALA A 104 6.84 9.29 2.82
CA ALA A 104 6.46 8.39 3.89
C ALA A 104 7.24 8.68 5.17
N TYR A 105 8.57 8.84 5.08
CA TYR A 105 9.40 9.23 6.21
C TYR A 105 8.91 10.54 6.84
N TRP A 106 8.77 11.58 6.03
CA TRP A 106 8.36 12.90 6.53
C TRP A 106 6.97 12.87 7.19
N ARG A 107 5.99 12.20 6.56
CA ARG A 107 4.63 12.11 7.12
C ARG A 107 4.59 11.30 8.41
N LEU A 108 5.34 10.20 8.49
CA LEU A 108 5.43 9.40 9.71
C LEU A 108 6.06 10.19 10.84
N THR A 109 7.21 10.82 10.60
CA THR A 109 7.91 11.63 11.61
C THR A 109 7.02 12.75 12.14
N VAL A 110 6.38 13.53 11.25
CA VAL A 110 5.46 14.61 11.66
C VAL A 110 4.26 14.07 12.45
N TRP A 111 3.71 12.92 12.06
CA TRP A 111 2.58 12.32 12.77
C TRP A 111 2.97 11.81 14.16
N LEU A 112 4.12 11.14 14.29
CA LEU A 112 4.67 10.65 15.55
C LEU A 112 4.97 11.81 16.52
N GLU A 113 5.63 12.85 16.03
CA GLU A 113 5.99 14.04 16.83
C GLU A 113 4.76 14.84 17.30
N SER A 114 3.70 14.92 16.48
CA SER A 114 2.51 15.73 16.78
C SER A 114 1.47 15.00 17.63
N SER A 115 1.40 13.67 17.54
CA SER A 115 0.35 12.88 18.19
C SER A 115 0.79 12.28 19.53
N PHE A 116 2.10 12.11 19.75
CA PHE A 116 2.62 11.39 20.92
C PHE A 116 3.70 12.17 21.65
N ILE A 117 3.57 12.24 22.98
CA ILE A 117 4.58 12.87 23.87
C ILE A 117 5.81 11.97 24.02
N TYR A 118 5.61 10.65 23.94
CA TYR A 118 6.66 9.63 23.83
C TYR A 118 6.45 8.85 22.54
N TYR A 119 7.39 8.96 21.60
CA TYR A 119 7.36 8.21 20.34
C TYR A 119 8.69 7.48 20.13
N VAL A 120 8.64 6.44 19.29
CA VAL A 120 9.84 5.73 18.83
C VAL A 120 10.30 6.37 17.54
N ASP A 121 11.59 6.69 17.45
CA ASP A 121 12.20 7.20 16.22
C ASP A 121 12.02 6.23 15.05
N VAL A 122 11.68 6.79 13.89
CA VAL A 122 11.50 6.00 12.66
C VAL A 122 12.85 5.48 12.21
N GLN A 123 13.14 4.22 12.54
CA GLN A 123 14.37 3.56 12.12
C GLN A 123 14.38 3.31 10.61
N TRP A 124 15.52 3.54 9.98
CA TRP A 124 15.73 3.33 8.54
C TRP A 124 15.51 1.87 8.13
N THR A 125 15.75 0.93 9.04
CA THR A 125 15.48 -0.51 8.87
C THR A 125 14.01 -0.78 8.61
N THR A 126 13.10 -0.14 9.35
CA THR A 126 11.64 -0.31 9.17
C THR A 126 11.18 0.17 7.81
N ILE A 127 11.70 1.31 7.34
CA ILE A 127 11.38 1.85 6.01
C ILE A 127 11.93 0.95 4.91
N LEU A 128 13.16 0.44 5.07
CA LEU A 128 13.74 -0.51 4.12
C LEU A 128 12.92 -1.79 4.04
N LEU A 129 12.51 -2.36 5.19
CA LEU A 129 11.74 -3.60 5.22
C LEU A 129 10.35 -3.39 4.60
N ALA A 130 9.67 -2.29 4.93
CA ALA A 130 8.38 -1.92 4.37
C ALA A 130 8.50 -1.67 2.87
N GLY A 131 9.51 -0.92 2.44
CA GLY A 131 9.81 -0.66 1.03
C GLY A 131 10.09 -1.94 0.25
N LEU A 132 10.91 -2.85 0.80
CA LEU A 132 11.19 -4.13 0.17
C LEU A 132 9.91 -4.97 0.03
N SER A 133 9.07 -4.99 1.06
CA SER A 133 7.80 -5.74 1.04
C SER A 133 6.85 -5.18 -0.02
N ALA A 134 6.72 -3.84 -0.12
CA ALA A 134 5.94 -3.18 -1.14
C ALA A 134 6.49 -3.44 -2.55
N LEU A 135 7.82 -3.52 -2.69
CA LEU A 135 8.48 -3.79 -3.97
C LEU A 135 8.19 -5.22 -4.43
N ILE A 136 8.25 -6.19 -3.52
CA ILE A 136 7.89 -7.59 -3.80
C ILE A 136 6.43 -7.69 -4.25
N VAL A 137 5.50 -7.04 -3.53
CA VAL A 137 4.07 -7.04 -3.88
C VAL A 137 3.83 -6.37 -5.24
N GLY A 138 4.48 -5.24 -5.49
CA GLY A 138 4.39 -4.51 -6.77
C GLY A 138 4.92 -5.34 -7.94
N LEU A 139 6.09 -5.96 -7.78
CA LEU A 139 6.66 -6.87 -8.78
C LEU A 139 5.73 -8.06 -9.04
N ALA A 140 5.23 -8.72 -7.99
CA ALA A 140 4.31 -9.86 -8.14
C ALA A 140 3.04 -9.47 -8.92
N THR A 141 2.48 -8.29 -8.63
CA THR A 141 1.32 -7.75 -9.33
C THR A 141 1.61 -7.50 -10.80
N ILE A 142 2.74 -6.85 -11.11
CA ILE A 142 3.15 -6.55 -12.49
C ILE A 142 3.48 -7.83 -13.26
N SER A 143 4.14 -8.80 -12.64
CA SER A 143 4.40 -10.10 -13.25
C SER A 143 3.11 -10.77 -13.70
N PHE A 144 2.08 -10.76 -12.87
CA PHE A 144 0.76 -11.28 -13.23
C PHE A 144 0.16 -10.52 -14.42
N HIS A 145 0.21 -9.19 -14.41
CA HIS A 145 -0.33 -8.37 -15.51
C HIS A 145 0.45 -8.52 -16.82
N VAL A 146 1.78 -8.50 -16.79
CA VAL A 146 2.64 -8.64 -17.98
C VAL A 146 2.46 -10.00 -18.62
N VAL A 147 2.41 -11.07 -17.82
CA VAL A 147 2.17 -12.43 -18.34
C VAL A 147 0.79 -12.50 -18.97
N ARG A 148 -0.25 -11.97 -18.32
CA ARG A 148 -1.61 -11.96 -18.85
C ARG A 148 -1.73 -11.13 -20.14
N ALA A 149 -1.10 -9.96 -20.20
CA ALA A 149 -1.11 -9.08 -21.38
C ALA A 149 -0.29 -9.64 -22.56
N ALA A 150 0.84 -10.31 -22.27
CA ALA A 150 1.65 -10.95 -23.31
C ALA A 150 1.04 -12.27 -23.81
N SER A 151 0.29 -12.98 -22.96
CA SER A 151 -0.40 -14.24 -23.30
C SER A 151 -1.80 -14.05 -23.89
N SER A 152 -2.43 -12.88 -23.72
CA SER A 152 -3.66 -12.55 -24.42
C SER A 152 -3.40 -12.57 -25.92
N THR A 153 -3.81 -13.66 -26.54
CA THR A 153 -3.74 -13.88 -27.99
C THR A 153 -4.67 -12.91 -28.70
N PRO A 154 -4.23 -12.27 -29.81
CA PRO A 154 -4.99 -11.27 -30.55
C PRO A 154 -6.15 -11.86 -31.37
N VAL A 155 -6.68 -13.03 -30.99
CA VAL A 155 -7.71 -13.76 -31.72
C VAL A 155 -9.13 -13.31 -31.30
N ASP A 156 -9.32 -12.84 -30.06
CA ASP A 156 -10.63 -12.31 -29.62
C ASP A 156 -10.89 -10.88 -30.11
N ALA A 157 -9.84 -10.14 -30.48
CA ALA A 157 -9.95 -8.76 -30.99
C ALA A 157 -10.49 -8.69 -32.43
N ILE A 158 -10.40 -9.78 -33.20
CA ILE A 158 -10.80 -9.83 -34.62
C ILE A 158 -12.22 -10.40 -34.77
N LYS A 159 -12.78 -11.03 -33.72
CA LYS A 159 -14.10 -11.70 -33.81
C LYS A 159 -15.29 -10.77 -33.55
N TYR A 160 -15.04 -9.48 -33.32
CA TYR A 160 -16.04 -8.44 -33.08
C TYR A 160 -16.09 -7.37 -34.19
N GLU A 161 -15.49 -7.63 -35.35
CA GLU A 161 -15.93 -6.99 -36.60
C GLU A 161 -17.15 -7.70 -37.19
#